data_AF-A0A812SLX1-F1
#
_entry.id   AF-A0A812SLX1-F1
#
_cell.length_a   1.000
_cell.length_b   1.000
_cell.length_c   1.000
_cell.angle_alpha   90.00
_cell.angle_beta   90.00
_cell.angle_gamma   90.00
#
_symmetry.space_group_name_H-M   'P 1'
#
loop_
_entity.id
_entity.type
_entity.pdbx_description
1 polymer ?
#
loop_
_entity_poly.entity_id
_entity_poly.type
_entity_poly.pdbx_seq_one_letter_code
_entity_poly.pdbx_strand_id
1 'polypeptide(L)'
;SSNPLNTKGLVVGDGGLLEVYGLRYWPTWTRLASTAMPGATELSLQDQVDWKVGQEVAVITTAWTDEPDNHQNEVREIASVSGTQITLTEGLEFGHYGGPEYSAEVALLSRTITFQGDEASESTRYGGHVMCLPGSQCHLAGAAAIRMGQENVMGRYPFHLHMMGQVNGDSFFEDCLVRRSYFRAYTVHGTSNSRVSRNVAYDVSGSAYYLEDGVEEDNLFDYNLAAFVHIIDRLNDYEAGGGQEGVRVQTQASRIVPTDATAVGFYCTNAKNRWIGNSASGGFSGFHFPRVEYALGDSYASNQ
;
A
#
# COMPACT_ATOMS: atom_id res chain seq x y z
N SER A 1 4.94 -22.62 9.06
CA SER A 1 5.51 -21.26 8.99
C SER A 1 6.91 -21.23 9.60
N SER A 2 7.84 -20.46 9.03
CA SER A 2 9.16 -20.21 9.63
C SER A 2 9.03 -19.38 10.90
N ASN A 3 9.86 -19.66 11.92
CA ASN A 3 9.86 -18.96 13.20
C ASN A 3 9.91 -17.42 12.98
N PRO A 4 8.87 -16.65 13.37
CA PRO A 4 8.84 -15.20 13.16
C PRO A 4 9.96 -14.47 13.92
N LEU A 5 10.51 -15.08 14.97
CA LEU A 5 11.42 -14.46 15.93
C LEU A 5 12.87 -14.28 15.43
N ASN A 6 13.24 -14.85 14.28
CA ASN A 6 14.62 -14.78 13.74
C ASN A 6 14.67 -14.10 12.36
N THR A 7 13.91 -13.02 12.18
CA THR A 7 13.91 -12.24 10.94
C THR A 7 14.06 -10.76 11.25
N LYS A 8 14.58 -9.97 10.30
CA LYS A 8 14.70 -8.52 10.44
C LYS A 8 13.31 -7.90 10.58
N GLY A 9 12.87 -7.58 11.80
CA GLY A 9 11.54 -7.01 12.02
C GLY A 9 11.16 -6.83 13.49
N LEU A 10 9.98 -6.23 13.70
CA LEU A 10 9.33 -6.06 14.98
C LEU A 10 8.13 -7.00 15.04
N VAL A 11 8.11 -7.90 16.02
CA VAL A 11 7.03 -8.87 16.21
C VAL A 11 6.40 -8.63 17.57
N VAL A 12 5.09 -8.42 17.60
CA VAL A 12 4.31 -8.21 18.81
C VAL A 12 3.47 -9.45 19.04
N GLY A 13 3.65 -10.13 20.17
CA GLY A 13 2.89 -11.32 20.54
C GLY A 13 2.65 -11.37 22.04
N ASP A 14 2.02 -12.45 22.51
CA ASP A 14 1.90 -12.81 23.93
C ASP A 14 1.35 -11.68 24.84
N GLY A 15 0.24 -11.05 24.45
CA GLY A 15 -0.36 -9.95 25.24
C GLY A 15 0.37 -8.61 25.12
N GLY A 16 1.35 -8.51 24.22
CA GLY A 16 2.09 -7.28 23.95
C GLY A 16 1.22 -6.18 23.33
N LEU A 17 1.59 -4.94 23.63
CA LEU A 17 0.98 -3.72 23.09
C LEU A 17 2.04 -2.94 22.30
N LEU A 18 1.72 -2.60 21.06
CA LEU A 18 2.50 -1.67 20.25
C LEU A 18 1.70 -0.40 20.00
N GLU A 19 2.21 0.71 20.53
CA GLU A 19 1.63 2.05 20.35
C GLU A 19 2.65 2.96 19.67
N VAL A 20 2.29 3.47 18.49
CA VAL A 20 3.11 4.38 17.70
C VAL A 20 2.23 5.51 17.21
N TYR A 21 2.49 6.72 17.68
CA TYR A 21 1.73 7.92 17.33
C TYR A 21 2.67 9.01 16.84
N GLY A 22 2.78 9.12 15.52
CA GLY A 22 3.44 10.24 14.84
C GLY A 22 2.50 11.43 14.67
N LEU A 23 3.05 12.54 14.17
CA LEU A 23 2.23 13.68 13.74
C LEU A 23 1.38 13.25 12.54
N ARG A 24 0.07 13.52 12.62
CA ARG A 24 -0.88 13.23 11.55
C ARG A 24 -1.10 14.49 10.74
N TYR A 25 -1.00 14.34 9.43
CA TYR A 25 -1.30 15.38 8.45
C TYR A 25 -2.59 15.02 7.73
N TRP A 26 -3.35 16.02 7.31
CA TRP A 26 -4.66 15.85 6.72
C TRP A 26 -4.86 16.67 5.43
N PRO A 27 -5.46 16.06 4.40
CA PRO A 27 -5.54 14.60 4.19
C PRO A 27 -4.15 14.02 3.90
N THR A 28 -3.96 12.71 4.04
CA THR A 28 -2.67 12.05 3.70
C THR A 28 -2.40 11.98 2.20
N TRP A 29 -3.45 12.16 1.39
CA TRP A 29 -3.41 12.34 -0.04
C TRP A 29 -4.68 13.08 -0.47
N THR A 30 -4.61 13.77 -1.60
CA THR A 30 -5.76 14.43 -2.25
C THR A 30 -5.59 14.29 -3.76
N ARG A 31 -6.30 15.07 -4.56
CA ARG A 31 -6.17 15.13 -6.01
C ARG A 31 -5.91 16.54 -6.48
N LEU A 32 -5.40 16.67 -7.70
CA LEU A 32 -5.35 17.96 -8.38
C LEU A 32 -6.78 18.53 -8.58
N ALA A 33 -6.94 19.84 -8.34
CA ALA A 33 -8.14 20.58 -8.70
C ALA A 33 -8.10 21.06 -10.16
N SER A 34 -6.92 21.10 -10.77
CA SER A 34 -6.69 21.47 -12.16
C SER A 34 -5.44 20.79 -12.70
N THR A 35 -5.42 20.48 -14.00
CA THR A 35 -4.25 19.91 -14.68
C THR A 35 -2.97 20.70 -14.39
N ALA A 36 -1.93 19.98 -13.95
CA ALA A 36 -0.57 20.50 -13.84
C ALA A 36 0.17 20.17 -15.15
N MET A 37 0.64 21.20 -15.86
CA MET A 37 1.38 21.04 -17.11
C MET A 37 2.86 20.74 -16.85
N PRO A 38 3.61 20.15 -17.81
CA PRO A 38 5.06 20.06 -17.70
C PRO A 38 5.69 21.42 -17.36
N GLY A 39 6.63 21.42 -16.42
CA GLY A 39 7.28 22.60 -15.86
C GLY A 39 6.50 23.28 -14.72
N ALA A 40 5.28 22.85 -14.40
CA ALA A 40 4.51 23.43 -13.32
C ALA A 40 5.21 23.20 -11.97
N THR A 41 5.37 24.28 -11.21
CA THR A 41 5.82 24.26 -9.81
C THR A 41 4.68 24.52 -8.84
N GLU A 42 3.52 24.95 -9.30
CA GLU A 42 2.37 25.24 -8.46
C GLU A 42 1.27 24.22 -8.73
N LEU A 43 0.82 23.54 -7.68
CA LEU A 43 -0.28 22.57 -7.75
C LEU A 43 -1.50 23.11 -7.03
N SER A 44 -2.63 23.12 -7.72
CA SER A 44 -3.94 23.34 -7.11
C SER A 44 -4.51 21.99 -6.69
N LEU A 45 -4.90 21.86 -5.43
CA LEU A 45 -5.42 20.64 -4.81
C LEU A 45 -6.93 20.75 -4.55
N GLN A 46 -7.63 19.62 -4.52
CA GLN A 46 -9.08 19.58 -4.25
C GLN A 46 -9.39 19.87 -2.78
N ASP A 47 -8.54 19.42 -1.87
CA ASP A 47 -8.70 19.60 -0.43
C ASP A 47 -7.70 20.62 0.13
N GLN A 48 -8.07 21.25 1.25
CA GLN A 48 -7.12 21.99 2.05
C GLN A 48 -6.15 21.02 2.74
N VAL A 49 -4.87 21.37 2.76
CA VAL A 49 -3.83 20.54 3.36
C VAL A 49 -3.16 21.27 4.52
N ASP A 50 -2.77 20.52 5.55
CA ASP A 50 -1.93 21.00 6.65
C ASP A 50 -0.44 20.60 6.50
N TRP A 51 -0.06 20.16 5.29
CA TRP A 51 1.30 19.76 4.92
C TRP A 51 2.30 20.90 5.17
N LYS A 52 3.59 20.55 5.22
CA LYS A 52 4.68 21.43 5.62
C LYS A 52 5.74 21.55 4.53
N VAL A 53 6.37 22.71 4.49
CA VAL A 53 7.58 22.96 3.68
C VAL A 53 8.66 21.94 4.03
N GLY A 54 9.38 21.45 3.03
CA GLY A 54 10.39 20.41 3.17
C GLY A 54 9.85 18.98 3.18
N GLN A 55 8.53 18.78 3.15
CA GLN A 55 7.95 17.44 2.99
C GLN A 55 7.92 17.02 1.52
N GLU A 56 7.99 15.71 1.29
CA GLU A 56 7.88 15.13 -0.05
C GLU A 56 6.41 14.81 -0.38
N VAL A 57 6.03 15.07 -1.63
CA VAL A 57 4.79 14.60 -2.23
C VAL A 57 5.08 13.78 -3.48
N ALA A 58 4.25 12.77 -3.75
CA ALA A 58 4.19 12.13 -5.06
C ALA A 58 3.01 12.68 -5.85
N VAL A 59 3.25 13.14 -7.07
CA VAL A 59 2.21 13.42 -8.07
C VAL A 59 2.09 12.18 -8.92
N ILE A 60 0.93 11.53 -8.84
CA ILE A 60 0.71 10.22 -9.46
C ILE A 60 0.46 10.38 -10.96
N THR A 61 0.97 9.44 -11.75
CA THR A 61 0.84 9.42 -13.20
C THR A 61 -0.62 9.48 -13.64
N THR A 62 -0.87 10.11 -14.80
CA THR A 62 -2.15 10.00 -15.53
C THR A 62 -1.96 9.37 -16.90
N ALA A 63 -0.76 8.83 -17.16
CA ALA A 63 -0.45 8.06 -18.33
C ALA A 63 -0.93 6.61 -18.18
N TRP A 64 -1.13 5.95 -19.32
CA TRP A 64 -1.54 4.54 -19.37
C TRP A 64 -0.49 3.59 -18.79
N THR A 65 0.79 3.89 -18.99
CA THR A 65 1.90 3.04 -18.54
C THR A 65 2.42 3.51 -17.18
N ASP A 66 2.54 2.57 -16.25
CA ASP A 66 3.01 2.83 -14.88
C ASP A 66 3.93 1.69 -14.38
N GLU A 67 4.97 1.39 -15.17
CA GLU A 67 5.93 0.30 -14.89
C GLU A 67 7.19 0.85 -14.19
N PRO A 68 7.95 0.01 -13.44
CA PRO A 68 9.17 0.44 -12.74
C PRO A 68 10.15 1.27 -13.58
N ASP A 69 10.34 0.89 -14.86
CA ASP A 69 11.29 1.53 -15.77
C ASP A 69 10.62 2.47 -16.78
N ASN A 70 9.30 2.62 -16.73
CA ASN A 70 8.52 3.46 -17.64
C ASN A 70 7.25 3.97 -16.95
N HIS A 71 7.40 5.04 -16.18
CA HIS A 71 6.32 5.70 -15.46
C HIS A 71 6.47 7.23 -15.55
N GLN A 72 5.39 7.93 -15.17
CA GLN A 72 5.37 9.39 -15.05
C GLN A 72 5.01 9.84 -13.63
N ASN A 73 5.10 8.97 -12.62
CA ASN A 73 5.02 9.42 -11.23
C ASN A 73 6.24 10.29 -10.88
N GLU A 74 6.00 11.37 -10.13
CA GLU A 74 7.04 12.32 -9.78
C GLU A 74 7.02 12.62 -8.29
N VAL A 75 8.17 12.46 -7.63
CA VAL A 75 8.33 12.89 -6.23
C VAL A 75 8.98 14.27 -6.21
N ARG A 76 8.42 15.17 -5.41
CA ARG A 76 8.87 16.56 -5.29
C ARG A 76 8.81 17.02 -3.84
N GLU A 77 9.67 17.96 -3.48
CA GLU A 77 9.66 18.61 -2.17
C GLU A 77 8.76 19.85 -2.22
N ILE A 78 8.00 20.07 -1.14
CA ILE A 78 7.15 21.25 -0.96
C ILE A 78 8.00 22.45 -0.57
N ALA A 79 7.99 23.50 -1.40
CA ALA A 79 8.57 24.81 -1.12
C ALA A 79 7.62 25.74 -0.35
N SER A 80 6.30 25.66 -0.57
CA SER A 80 5.31 26.48 0.13
C SER A 80 3.93 25.83 0.18
N VAL A 81 3.11 26.20 1.16
CA VAL A 81 1.72 25.71 1.33
C VAL A 81 0.81 26.89 1.65
N SER A 82 -0.31 27.00 0.94
CA SER A 82 -1.35 28.02 1.15
C SER A 82 -2.73 27.42 0.88
N GLY A 83 -3.38 26.91 1.93
CA GLY A 83 -4.73 26.33 1.84
C GLY A 83 -4.80 25.11 0.91
N THR A 84 -5.39 25.29 -0.27
CA THR A 84 -5.53 24.26 -1.32
C THR A 84 -4.43 24.32 -2.37
N GLN A 85 -3.35 25.06 -2.12
CA GLN A 85 -2.27 25.25 -3.08
C GLN A 85 -0.93 24.92 -2.44
N ILE A 86 -0.09 24.19 -3.18
CA ILE A 86 1.30 23.95 -2.80
C ILE A 86 2.23 24.39 -3.93
N THR A 87 3.41 24.87 -3.55
CA THR A 87 4.51 25.14 -4.49
C THR A 87 5.57 24.06 -4.27
N LEU A 88 6.09 23.51 -5.36
CA LEU A 88 7.16 22.53 -5.41
C LEU A 88 8.51 23.26 -5.55
N THR A 89 9.57 22.65 -5.03
CA THR A 89 10.95 23.16 -5.19
C THR A 89 11.44 23.09 -6.64
N GLU A 90 10.92 22.14 -7.41
CA GLU A 90 11.28 21.88 -8.81
C GLU A 90 10.03 21.63 -9.64
N GLY A 91 10.06 22.00 -10.92
CA GLY A 91 8.94 21.79 -11.84
C GLY A 91 8.73 20.32 -12.14
N LEU A 92 7.48 19.95 -12.47
CA LEU A 92 7.15 18.61 -12.96
C LEU A 92 7.73 18.38 -14.36
N GLU A 93 8.20 17.18 -14.65
CA GLU A 93 8.68 16.79 -15.97
C GLU A 93 7.51 16.43 -16.90
N PHE A 94 6.43 15.88 -16.34
CA PHE A 94 5.27 15.39 -17.06
C PHE A 94 4.02 16.22 -16.77
N GLY A 95 3.01 16.01 -17.61
CA GLY A 95 1.68 16.56 -17.40
C GLY A 95 0.86 15.62 -16.53
N HIS A 96 0.19 16.17 -15.51
CA HIS A 96 -0.70 15.42 -14.63
C HIS A 96 -2.11 15.99 -14.75
N TYR A 97 -3.01 15.18 -15.29
CA TYR A 97 -4.39 15.58 -15.56
C TYR A 97 -5.17 15.84 -14.26
N GLY A 98 -5.93 16.93 -14.22
CA GLY A 98 -6.83 17.27 -13.13
C GLY A 98 -8.12 17.84 -13.69
N GLY A 99 -9.07 16.97 -14.00
CA GLY A 99 -10.32 17.34 -14.66
C GLY A 99 -11.56 16.70 -14.04
N PRO A 100 -12.74 16.90 -14.65
CA PRO A 100 -14.01 16.45 -14.09
C PRO A 100 -14.23 14.94 -14.16
N GLU A 101 -13.60 14.22 -15.10
CA GLU A 101 -13.74 12.77 -15.25
C GLU A 101 -12.87 12.00 -14.25
N TYR A 102 -11.62 12.43 -14.11
CA TYR A 102 -10.65 11.91 -13.16
C TYR A 102 -9.56 12.96 -12.90
N SER A 103 -8.78 12.75 -11.85
CA SER A 103 -7.66 13.62 -11.54
C SER A 103 -6.54 12.82 -10.89
N ALA A 104 -5.31 13.21 -11.22
CA ALA A 104 -4.10 12.72 -10.57
C ALA A 104 -4.20 12.87 -9.05
N GLU A 105 -3.87 11.81 -8.34
CA GLU A 105 -3.62 11.85 -6.91
C GLU A 105 -2.32 12.59 -6.59
N VAL A 106 -2.32 13.28 -5.45
CA VAL A 106 -1.14 13.89 -4.83
C VAL A 106 -1.02 13.34 -3.42
N ALA A 107 0.04 12.59 -3.16
CA ALA A 107 0.21 11.82 -1.92
C ALA A 107 1.33 12.39 -1.06
N LEU A 108 1.10 12.61 0.23
CA LEU A 108 2.14 13.03 1.16
C LEU A 108 3.03 11.85 1.55
N LEU A 109 4.32 11.94 1.21
CA LEU A 109 5.33 10.90 1.44
C LEU A 109 6.22 11.15 2.67
N SER A 110 5.77 11.99 3.61
CA SER A 110 6.50 12.29 4.85
C SER A 110 5.69 11.96 6.10
N ARG A 111 6.34 11.34 7.08
CA ARG A 111 5.82 11.07 8.44
C ARG A 111 6.94 11.33 9.46
N THR A 112 6.59 11.51 10.73
CA THR A 112 7.58 11.88 11.77
C THR A 112 8.26 10.68 12.43
N ILE A 113 7.66 9.49 12.32
CA ILE A 113 8.23 8.23 12.83
C ILE A 113 8.41 7.31 11.63
N THR A 114 9.60 6.71 11.49
CA THR A 114 9.91 5.84 10.35
C THR A 114 10.50 4.51 10.83
N PHE A 115 9.87 3.41 10.42
CA PHE A 115 10.44 2.07 10.40
C PHE A 115 11.19 1.89 9.08
N GLN A 116 12.47 1.56 9.12
CA GLN A 116 13.31 1.62 7.92
C GLN A 116 14.22 0.41 7.77
N GLY A 117 14.21 -0.17 6.57
CA GLY A 117 15.24 -1.12 6.14
C GLY A 117 16.60 -0.45 5.96
N ASP A 118 17.65 -1.25 6.06
CA ASP A 118 19.01 -0.70 5.97
C ASP A 118 19.35 -0.52 4.49
N GLU A 119 20.50 0.09 4.20
CA GLU A 119 20.91 0.39 2.83
C GLU A 119 21.04 -0.88 1.96
N ALA A 120 21.49 -2.00 2.53
CA ALA A 120 21.61 -3.26 1.82
C ALA A 120 20.23 -3.83 1.41
N SER A 121 19.13 -3.37 2.03
CA SER A 121 17.78 -3.77 1.62
C SER A 121 17.44 -3.35 0.18
N GLU A 122 18.04 -2.30 -0.37
CA GLU A 122 17.80 -1.89 -1.77
C GLU A 122 18.29 -2.93 -2.78
N SER A 123 19.45 -3.53 -2.54
CA SER A 123 20.02 -4.53 -3.45
C SER A 123 19.51 -5.94 -3.15
N THR A 124 19.27 -6.25 -1.87
CA THR A 124 18.84 -7.59 -1.44
C THR A 124 17.34 -7.80 -1.52
N ARG A 125 16.54 -6.72 -1.65
CA ARG A 125 15.07 -6.72 -1.52
C ARG A 125 14.59 -7.39 -0.23
N TYR A 126 15.41 -7.28 0.82
CA TYR A 126 15.18 -7.87 2.14
C TYR A 126 15.16 -6.77 3.20
N GLY A 127 13.97 -6.22 3.44
CA GLY A 127 13.69 -5.17 4.40
C GLY A 127 13.30 -5.67 5.80
N GLY A 128 12.95 -4.71 6.66
CA GLY A 128 12.29 -5.02 7.92
C GLY A 128 10.81 -5.38 7.72
N HIS A 129 10.16 -5.93 8.75
CA HIS A 129 8.70 -6.13 8.78
C HIS A 129 8.13 -5.79 10.15
N VAL A 130 6.81 -5.53 10.22
CA VAL A 130 6.08 -5.41 11.48
C VAL A 130 4.93 -6.40 11.46
N MET A 131 4.87 -7.27 12.48
CA MET A 131 3.86 -8.32 12.58
C MET A 131 3.22 -8.35 13.97
N CYS A 132 1.90 -8.27 13.99
CA CYS A 132 1.08 -8.35 15.19
C CYS A 132 0.39 -9.72 15.23
N LEU A 133 0.73 -10.51 16.25
CA LEU A 133 0.32 -11.91 16.42
C LEU A 133 -0.96 -12.04 17.26
N PRO A 134 -1.56 -13.24 17.35
CA PRO A 134 -2.73 -13.47 18.20
C PRO A 134 -2.52 -12.99 19.64
N GLY A 135 -3.54 -12.36 20.21
CA GLY A 135 -3.53 -11.85 21.59
C GLY A 135 -2.73 -10.56 21.81
N SER A 136 -2.14 -9.96 20.76
CA SER A 136 -1.52 -8.63 20.84
C SER A 136 -2.50 -7.50 20.52
N GLN A 137 -2.10 -6.26 20.80
CA GLN A 137 -2.77 -5.03 20.36
C GLN A 137 -1.78 -4.16 19.59
N CYS A 138 -2.19 -3.65 18.43
CA CYS A 138 -1.33 -2.83 17.58
C CYS A 138 -2.04 -1.57 17.10
N HIS A 139 -1.52 -0.42 17.53
CA HIS A 139 -2.02 0.91 17.22
C HIS A 139 -0.90 1.72 16.58
N LEU A 140 -0.93 1.86 15.25
CA LEU A 140 0.02 2.73 14.55
C LEU A 140 -0.75 3.84 13.85
N ALA A 141 -0.40 5.07 14.18
CA ALA A 141 -0.89 6.26 13.52
C ALA A 141 0.24 7.20 13.12
N GLY A 142 0.24 7.70 11.88
CA GLY A 142 1.21 8.70 11.42
C GLY A 142 2.65 8.18 11.33
N ALA A 143 2.85 6.88 11.09
CA ALA A 143 4.16 6.25 10.93
C ALA A 143 4.45 5.91 9.46
N ALA A 144 5.72 5.95 9.06
CA ALA A 144 6.20 5.50 7.76
C ALA A 144 6.93 4.16 7.88
N ALA A 145 6.84 3.34 6.83
CA ALA A 145 7.66 2.17 6.59
C ALA A 145 8.37 2.34 5.24
N ILE A 146 9.72 2.36 5.25
CA ILE A 146 10.54 2.64 4.06
C ILE A 146 11.58 1.54 3.85
N ARG A 147 11.71 0.98 2.64
CA ARG A 147 12.58 -0.19 2.36
C ARG A 147 12.24 -1.39 3.24
N MET A 148 10.94 -1.64 3.39
CA MET A 148 10.40 -2.69 4.25
C MET A 148 9.77 -3.80 3.39
N GLY A 149 9.36 -4.90 4.04
CA GLY A 149 8.95 -6.13 3.36
C GLY A 149 10.14 -6.97 2.91
N GLN A 150 9.94 -8.27 2.75
CA GLN A 150 10.97 -9.20 2.28
C GLN A 150 10.45 -9.93 1.05
N GLU A 151 11.05 -9.65 -0.11
CA GLU A 151 10.63 -10.22 -1.38
C GLU A 151 10.56 -11.75 -1.32
N ASN A 152 9.43 -12.31 -1.76
CA ASN A 152 9.18 -13.75 -1.77
C ASN A 152 9.37 -14.46 -0.41
N VAL A 153 9.21 -13.75 0.71
CA VAL A 153 9.14 -14.35 2.05
C VAL A 153 7.74 -14.14 2.64
N MET A 154 6.96 -15.21 2.73
CA MET A 154 5.57 -15.15 3.18
C MET A 154 5.42 -14.55 4.58
N GLY A 155 4.42 -13.67 4.75
CA GLY A 155 4.11 -13.01 6.01
C GLY A 155 5.06 -11.89 6.44
N ARG A 156 6.12 -11.58 5.68
CA ARG A 156 7.12 -10.57 6.05
C ARG A 156 6.86 -9.26 5.31
N TYR A 157 5.84 -8.54 5.80
CA TYR A 157 5.30 -7.33 5.17
C TYR A 157 5.54 -6.09 6.04
N PRO A 158 5.59 -4.87 5.47
CA PRO A 158 5.82 -3.65 6.24
C PRO A 158 4.91 -3.49 7.45
N PHE A 159 3.60 -3.68 7.28
CA PHE A 159 2.61 -3.70 8.36
C PHE A 159 1.64 -4.88 8.18
N HIS A 160 1.60 -5.78 9.16
CA HIS A 160 0.87 -7.04 9.07
C HIS A 160 0.12 -7.35 10.37
N LEU A 161 -1.22 -7.37 10.30
CA LEU A 161 -2.07 -7.97 11.34
C LEU A 161 -2.25 -9.44 11.01
N HIS A 162 -1.64 -10.32 11.80
CA HIS A 162 -1.51 -11.74 11.50
C HIS A 162 -2.29 -12.60 12.51
N MET A 163 -3.37 -13.23 12.04
CA MET A 163 -4.16 -14.23 12.76
C MET A 163 -4.76 -13.73 14.08
N MET A 164 -5.05 -12.44 14.22
CA MET A 164 -5.47 -11.85 15.48
C MET A 164 -6.92 -12.20 15.86
N GLY A 165 -7.70 -12.80 14.95
CA GLY A 165 -9.11 -13.10 15.18
C GLY A 165 -9.95 -11.81 15.20
N GLN A 166 -10.95 -11.76 16.08
CA GLN A 166 -11.81 -10.58 16.26
C GLN A 166 -11.11 -9.54 17.14
N VAL A 167 -10.73 -8.40 16.56
CA VAL A 167 -10.05 -7.33 17.32
C VAL A 167 -10.99 -6.21 17.77
N ASN A 168 -12.29 -6.25 17.43
CA ASN A 168 -13.32 -5.29 17.88
C ASN A 168 -12.92 -3.80 17.72
N GLY A 169 -12.20 -3.46 16.66
CA GLY A 169 -11.70 -2.11 16.39
C GLY A 169 -10.45 -1.71 17.18
N ASP A 170 -9.86 -2.63 17.94
CA ASP A 170 -8.72 -2.41 18.84
C ASP A 170 -7.36 -2.81 18.21
N SER A 171 -7.27 -2.77 16.88
CA SER A 171 -5.99 -2.80 16.16
C SER A 171 -6.14 -2.09 14.82
N PHE A 172 -5.18 -1.22 14.51
CA PHE A 172 -5.28 -0.34 13.37
C PHE A 172 -3.95 0.16 12.81
N PHE A 173 -3.98 0.48 11.52
CA PHE A 173 -2.99 1.30 10.83
C PHE A 173 -3.71 2.51 10.25
N GLU A 174 -3.38 3.72 10.73
CA GLU A 174 -4.08 4.93 10.32
C GLU A 174 -3.14 6.07 9.96
N ASP A 175 -3.39 6.77 8.86
CA ASP A 175 -2.55 7.87 8.38
C ASP A 175 -1.07 7.48 8.22
N CYS A 176 -0.79 6.19 8.00
CA CYS A 176 0.55 5.67 7.79
C CYS A 176 1.00 5.83 6.33
N LEU A 177 2.29 5.63 6.12
CA LEU A 177 2.92 5.55 4.81
C LEU A 177 3.68 4.23 4.69
N VAL A 178 3.54 3.55 3.55
CA VAL A 178 4.49 2.53 3.11
C VAL A 178 5.06 3.00 1.78
N ARG A 179 6.39 3.10 1.68
CA ARG A 179 7.09 3.45 0.45
C ARG A 179 8.31 2.58 0.18
N ARG A 180 8.60 2.26 -1.08
CA ARG A 180 9.69 1.36 -1.47
C ARG A 180 9.56 0.03 -0.73
N SER A 181 8.45 -0.66 -0.95
CA SER A 181 8.21 -1.96 -0.32
C SER A 181 8.57 -3.12 -1.23
N TYR A 182 9.30 -4.09 -0.69
CA TYR A 182 9.75 -5.27 -1.43
C TYR A 182 8.75 -6.42 -1.41
N PHE A 183 7.80 -6.43 -0.46
CA PHE A 183 6.68 -7.36 -0.54
C PHE A 183 5.49 -6.90 0.30
N ARG A 184 4.43 -6.50 -0.41
CA ARG A 184 3.14 -5.93 0.05
C ARG A 184 3.29 -4.65 0.88
N ALA A 185 2.20 -3.98 1.21
CA ALA A 185 2.24 -2.79 2.08
C ALA A 185 1.50 -3.01 3.41
N TYR A 186 0.18 -3.12 3.35
CA TYR A 186 -0.69 -3.33 4.50
C TYR A 186 -1.39 -4.68 4.33
N THR A 187 -1.14 -5.60 5.25
CA THR A 187 -1.74 -6.94 5.19
C THR A 187 -2.60 -7.22 6.41
N VAL A 188 -3.79 -7.74 6.16
CA VAL A 188 -4.70 -8.26 7.18
C VAL A 188 -4.96 -9.72 6.85
N HIS A 189 -4.50 -10.61 7.71
CA HIS A 189 -4.58 -12.06 7.56
C HIS A 189 -5.25 -12.63 8.80
N GLY A 190 -6.33 -13.40 8.63
CA GLY A 190 -7.04 -14.09 9.73
C GLY A 190 -7.52 -13.15 10.83
N THR A 191 -7.73 -11.87 10.49
CA THR A 191 -8.02 -10.79 11.42
C THR A 191 -9.29 -10.06 10.96
N SER A 192 -10.20 -9.81 11.88
CA SER A 192 -11.53 -9.25 11.62
C SER A 192 -11.82 -8.06 12.53
N ASN A 193 -12.63 -7.12 12.04
CA ASN A 193 -12.97 -5.87 12.73
C ASN A 193 -11.77 -4.93 13.02
N SER A 194 -10.72 -4.95 12.18
CA SER A 194 -9.59 -4.00 12.25
C SER A 194 -9.85 -2.73 11.42
N ARG A 195 -9.00 -1.70 11.57
CA ARG A 195 -9.06 -0.48 10.74
C ARG A 195 -7.75 -0.23 9.99
N VAL A 196 -7.84 -0.06 8.67
CA VAL A 196 -6.76 0.35 7.78
C VAL A 196 -7.25 1.61 7.07
N SER A 197 -6.92 2.78 7.61
CA SER A 197 -7.58 4.05 7.24
C SER A 197 -6.60 5.15 6.86
N ARG A 198 -6.91 5.94 5.82
CA ARG A 198 -6.15 7.15 5.43
C ARG A 198 -4.67 6.86 5.15
N ASN A 199 -4.32 5.65 4.75
CA ASN A 199 -2.94 5.28 4.51
C ASN A 199 -2.51 5.57 3.07
N VAL A 200 -1.21 5.74 2.87
CA VAL A 200 -0.59 5.78 1.54
C VAL A 200 0.32 4.58 1.39
N ALA A 201 0.21 3.90 0.25
CA ALA A 201 1.12 2.86 -0.22
C ALA A 201 1.64 3.32 -1.60
N TYR A 202 2.93 3.59 -1.72
CA TYR A 202 3.55 4.11 -2.95
C TYR A 202 4.83 3.34 -3.28
N ASP A 203 5.04 2.89 -4.51
CA ASP A 203 6.22 2.09 -4.90
C ASP A 203 6.27 0.76 -4.11
N VAL A 204 5.39 -0.18 -4.50
CA VAL A 204 5.13 -1.41 -3.76
C VAL A 204 5.17 -2.63 -4.66
N SER A 205 5.99 -3.61 -4.32
CA SER A 205 6.00 -4.91 -5.01
C SER A 205 4.95 -5.86 -4.45
N GLY A 206 4.18 -6.48 -5.34
CA GLY A 206 3.03 -7.29 -4.98
C GLY A 206 1.82 -6.44 -4.57
N SER A 207 0.71 -7.10 -4.23
CA SER A 207 -0.53 -6.37 -3.93
C SER A 207 -0.38 -5.50 -2.68
N ALA A 208 -0.79 -4.22 -2.76
CA ALA A 208 -0.46 -3.23 -1.73
C ALA A 208 -1.30 -3.38 -0.45
N TYR A 209 -2.63 -3.34 -0.58
CA TYR A 209 -3.56 -3.66 0.50
C TYR A 209 -4.09 -5.08 0.29
N TYR A 210 -3.74 -6.00 1.18
CA TYR A 210 -3.88 -7.43 0.95
C TYR A 210 -4.69 -8.10 2.06
N LEU A 211 -5.85 -8.67 1.67
CA LEU A 211 -6.54 -9.69 2.45
C LEU A 211 -6.07 -11.07 1.99
N GLU A 212 -5.57 -11.88 2.93
CA GLU A 212 -4.82 -13.10 2.57
C GLU A 212 -5.74 -14.28 2.25
N ASP A 213 -6.67 -14.61 3.13
CA ASP A 213 -7.34 -15.93 3.09
C ASP A 213 -8.84 -15.85 2.79
N GLY A 214 -9.48 -14.71 2.97
CA GLY A 214 -10.91 -14.53 2.73
C GLY A 214 -11.79 -14.93 3.93
N VAL A 215 -11.22 -15.33 5.06
CA VAL A 215 -11.95 -15.45 6.34
C VAL A 215 -12.10 -14.11 7.06
N GLU A 216 -11.37 -13.08 6.63
CA GLU A 216 -11.34 -11.77 7.27
C GLU A 216 -12.65 -11.02 7.00
N GLU A 217 -13.34 -10.60 8.06
CA GLU A 217 -14.64 -9.94 7.96
C GLU A 217 -14.68 -8.63 8.76
N ASP A 218 -15.59 -7.74 8.38
CA ASP A 218 -15.93 -6.50 9.07
C ASP A 218 -14.75 -5.53 9.30
N ASN A 219 -13.64 -5.73 8.59
CA ASN A 219 -12.53 -4.76 8.58
C ASN A 219 -12.94 -3.51 7.80
N LEU A 220 -12.44 -2.36 8.25
CA LEU A 220 -12.60 -1.08 7.56
C LEU A 220 -11.34 -0.74 6.78
N PHE A 221 -11.48 -0.62 5.46
CA PHE A 221 -10.48 -0.05 4.56
C PHE A 221 -11.05 1.23 3.96
N ASP A 222 -10.65 2.39 4.48
CA ASP A 222 -11.19 3.66 4.01
C ASP A 222 -10.15 4.75 3.75
N TYR A 223 -10.40 5.52 2.69
CA TYR A 223 -9.59 6.66 2.26
C TYR A 223 -8.10 6.33 2.12
N ASN A 224 -7.78 5.10 1.72
CA ASN A 224 -6.40 4.71 1.44
C ASN A 224 -6.05 4.97 -0.03
N LEU A 225 -4.76 5.21 -0.28
CA LEU A 225 -4.19 5.30 -1.62
C LEU A 225 -3.20 4.15 -1.85
N ALA A 226 -3.35 3.45 -2.97
CA ALA A 226 -2.33 2.59 -3.55
C ALA A 226 -1.84 3.21 -4.87
N ALA A 227 -0.53 3.43 -5.01
CA ALA A 227 0.03 4.01 -6.22
C ALA A 227 1.37 3.35 -6.58
N PHE A 228 1.68 3.25 -7.88
CA PHE A 228 2.93 2.69 -8.38
C PHE A 228 3.19 1.28 -7.83
N VAL A 229 2.25 0.38 -8.13
CA VAL A 229 2.25 -1.01 -7.67
C VAL A 229 2.87 -1.91 -8.75
N HIS A 230 3.79 -2.78 -8.34
CA HIS A 230 4.60 -3.60 -9.24
C HIS A 230 4.15 -5.05 -9.22
N ILE A 231 3.92 -5.60 -10.41
CA ILE A 231 3.68 -7.03 -10.62
C ILE A 231 4.96 -7.82 -10.31
N ILE A 232 4.83 -8.93 -9.57
CA ILE A 232 5.96 -9.82 -9.30
C ILE A 232 5.98 -10.90 -10.38
N ASP A 233 7.10 -10.96 -11.11
CA ASP A 233 7.35 -11.96 -12.14
C ASP A 233 6.20 -12.05 -13.17
N ARG A 234 6.05 -10.98 -13.95
CA ARG A 234 5.00 -10.83 -14.96
C ARG A 234 5.02 -11.99 -15.96
N LEU A 235 3.83 -12.41 -16.41
CA LEU A 235 3.69 -13.48 -17.41
C LEU A 235 4.18 -13.03 -18.79
N ASN A 236 4.78 -13.95 -19.56
CA ASN A 236 5.36 -13.65 -20.88
C ASN A 236 4.33 -13.32 -21.96
N ASP A 237 3.09 -13.76 -21.80
CA ASP A 237 1.96 -13.57 -22.73
C ASP A 237 1.08 -12.37 -22.38
N TYR A 238 1.49 -11.55 -21.41
CA TYR A 238 0.75 -10.38 -20.93
C TYR A 238 0.38 -9.40 -22.05
N GLU A 239 1.26 -9.22 -23.03
CA GLU A 239 1.10 -8.29 -24.16
C GLU A 239 0.47 -8.94 -25.41
N ALA A 240 0.17 -10.24 -25.37
CA ALA A 240 -0.48 -10.94 -26.49
C ALA A 240 -1.99 -10.67 -26.48
N GLY A 241 -2.38 -9.43 -26.77
CA GLY A 241 -3.74 -8.89 -26.78
C GLY A 241 -4.70 -9.49 -27.82
N GLY A 242 -4.68 -10.80 -28.03
CA GLY A 242 -5.50 -11.52 -29.01
C GLY A 242 -6.60 -12.41 -28.43
N GLY A 243 -6.67 -12.64 -27.11
CA GLY A 243 -7.63 -13.59 -26.53
C GLY A 243 -7.99 -13.35 -25.07
N GLN A 244 -9.20 -13.78 -24.69
CA GLN A 244 -9.68 -13.87 -23.29
C GLN A 244 -9.38 -15.27 -22.69
N GLU A 245 -8.25 -15.87 -23.07
CA GLU A 245 -7.89 -17.20 -22.56
C GLU A 245 -7.26 -17.05 -21.18
N GLY A 246 -7.95 -17.57 -20.15
CA GLY A 246 -7.40 -17.62 -18.81
C GLY A 246 -6.24 -18.61 -18.74
N VAL A 247 -5.14 -18.22 -18.10
CA VAL A 247 -3.99 -19.09 -17.85
C VAL A 247 -3.98 -19.60 -16.42
N ARG A 248 -3.58 -20.86 -16.24
CA ARG A 248 -3.37 -21.42 -14.90
C ARG A 248 -1.97 -21.08 -14.44
N VAL A 249 -1.88 -20.20 -13.45
CA VAL A 249 -0.61 -19.80 -12.82
C VAL A 249 -0.34 -20.70 -11.62
N GLN A 250 0.91 -21.14 -11.46
CA GLN A 250 1.38 -21.93 -10.32
C GLN A 250 2.43 -21.17 -9.53
N THR A 251 2.62 -21.58 -8.28
CA THR A 251 3.68 -21.09 -7.38
C THR A 251 5.06 -21.40 -7.96
N GLN A 252 5.98 -20.45 -7.89
CA GLN A 252 7.37 -20.63 -8.29
C GLN A 252 8.32 -19.81 -7.41
N ALA A 253 9.63 -20.07 -7.50
CA ALA A 253 10.62 -19.45 -6.60
C ALA A 253 10.64 -17.91 -6.67
N SER A 254 10.45 -17.36 -7.88
CA SER A 254 10.38 -15.92 -8.15
C SER A 254 9.02 -15.29 -7.86
N ARG A 255 7.98 -16.11 -7.64
CA ARG A 255 6.60 -15.68 -7.34
C ARG A 255 5.91 -16.72 -6.48
N ILE A 256 6.01 -16.54 -5.17
CA ILE A 256 5.52 -17.55 -4.22
C ILE A 256 3.99 -17.53 -4.04
N VAL A 257 3.31 -16.45 -4.43
CA VAL A 257 1.85 -16.37 -4.48
C VAL A 257 1.43 -16.16 -5.94
N PRO A 258 0.72 -17.11 -6.57
CA PRO A 258 0.38 -17.02 -7.99
C PRO A 258 -0.34 -15.73 -8.39
N THR A 259 -1.13 -15.16 -7.48
CA THR A 259 -1.92 -13.93 -7.70
C THR A 259 -1.06 -12.67 -7.81
N ASP A 260 0.21 -12.72 -7.38
CA ASP A 260 1.15 -11.60 -7.55
C ASP A 260 1.57 -11.41 -9.03
N ALA A 261 1.24 -12.36 -9.92
CA ALA A 261 1.33 -12.20 -11.37
C ALA A 261 0.35 -11.14 -11.91
N THR A 262 -0.65 -10.82 -11.10
CA THR A 262 -1.65 -9.78 -11.32
C THR A 262 -1.74 -8.90 -10.07
N ALA A 263 -0.60 -8.47 -9.52
CA ALA A 263 -0.58 -7.63 -8.32
C ALA A 263 -1.44 -6.37 -8.50
N VAL A 264 -2.17 -5.99 -7.47
CA VAL A 264 -3.16 -4.89 -7.52
C VAL A 264 -3.01 -3.92 -6.35
N GLY A 265 -3.63 -2.75 -6.47
CA GLY A 265 -3.74 -1.82 -5.34
C GLY A 265 -4.44 -2.47 -4.14
N PHE A 266 -5.61 -3.06 -4.36
CA PHE A 266 -6.43 -3.68 -3.33
C PHE A 266 -6.83 -5.10 -3.71
N TYR A 267 -6.32 -6.09 -2.98
CA TYR A 267 -6.68 -7.49 -3.14
C TYR A 267 -7.69 -7.90 -2.07
N CYS A 268 -8.95 -8.03 -2.48
CA CYS A 268 -10.13 -8.06 -1.63
C CYS A 268 -10.79 -9.46 -1.65
N THR A 269 -10.18 -10.44 -0.99
CA THR A 269 -10.64 -11.85 -1.01
C THR A 269 -12.01 -12.08 -0.36
N ASN A 270 -12.48 -11.17 0.49
CA ASN A 270 -13.82 -11.22 1.08
C ASN A 270 -14.52 -9.86 1.00
N ALA A 271 -15.67 -9.84 0.33
CA ALA A 271 -16.49 -8.64 0.16
C ALA A 271 -17.26 -8.24 1.43
N LYS A 272 -17.31 -9.09 2.47
CA LYS A 272 -17.86 -8.75 3.80
C LYS A 272 -16.86 -7.93 4.62
N ASN A 273 -16.25 -6.94 3.98
CA ASN A 273 -15.42 -5.90 4.56
C ASN A 273 -15.92 -4.56 4.01
N ARG A 274 -15.58 -3.45 4.66
CA ARG A 274 -16.04 -2.12 4.27
C ARG A 274 -14.94 -1.40 3.50
N TRP A 275 -15.21 -1.05 2.25
CA TRP A 275 -14.29 -0.34 1.35
C TRP A 275 -14.88 1.02 1.00
N ILE A 276 -14.28 2.11 1.51
CA ILE A 276 -14.88 3.46 1.40
C ILE A 276 -13.83 4.47 0.91
N GLY A 277 -14.06 5.12 -0.23
CA GLY A 277 -13.23 6.25 -0.66
C GLY A 277 -11.76 5.94 -0.97
N ASN A 278 -11.38 4.67 -1.13
CA ASN A 278 -10.03 4.29 -1.52
C ASN A 278 -9.75 4.66 -2.99
N SER A 279 -8.50 4.97 -3.32
CA SER A 279 -8.05 5.18 -4.71
C SER A 279 -6.85 4.32 -5.05
N ALA A 280 -6.73 3.97 -6.33
CA ALA A 280 -5.63 3.15 -6.83
C ALA A 280 -5.15 3.64 -8.20
N SER A 281 -3.83 3.67 -8.39
CA SER A 281 -3.16 3.87 -9.68
C SER A 281 -1.99 2.90 -9.82
N GLY A 282 -1.85 2.27 -11.00
CA GLY A 282 -0.82 1.25 -11.24
C GLY A 282 -1.22 -0.17 -10.81
N GLY A 283 -0.30 -1.11 -11.01
CA GLY A 283 -0.55 -2.54 -10.90
C GLY A 283 -1.32 -3.11 -12.09
N PHE A 284 -1.74 -4.37 -11.99
CA PHE A 284 -2.59 -5.03 -12.99
C PHE A 284 -3.97 -4.37 -13.08
N SER A 285 -4.52 -4.01 -11.93
CA SER A 285 -5.76 -3.26 -11.77
C SER A 285 -5.78 -2.59 -10.40
N GLY A 286 -6.68 -1.60 -10.22
CA GLY A 286 -6.80 -0.93 -8.93
C GLY A 286 -7.35 -1.83 -7.83
N PHE A 287 -8.38 -2.62 -8.14
CA PHE A 287 -9.12 -3.45 -7.18
C PHE A 287 -9.41 -4.83 -7.77
N HIS A 288 -9.16 -5.87 -6.98
CA HIS A 288 -9.51 -7.24 -7.33
C HIS A 288 -10.38 -7.83 -6.23
N PHE A 289 -11.62 -8.19 -6.56
CA PHE A 289 -12.53 -8.95 -5.69
C PHE A 289 -12.65 -10.39 -6.21
N PRO A 290 -11.66 -11.26 -5.94
CA PRO A 290 -11.70 -12.63 -6.43
C PRO A 290 -12.86 -13.38 -5.77
N ARG A 291 -13.57 -14.20 -6.55
CA ARG A 291 -14.50 -15.18 -6.01
C ARG A 291 -13.71 -16.38 -5.53
N VAL A 292 -13.53 -16.50 -4.22
CA VAL A 292 -13.00 -17.73 -3.61
C VAL A 292 -14.17 -18.64 -3.23
N GLU A 293 -14.18 -19.89 -3.71
CA GLU A 293 -15.27 -20.85 -3.40
C GLU A 293 -15.29 -21.27 -1.93
N TYR A 294 -14.11 -21.28 -1.32
CA TYR A 294 -13.85 -21.49 0.10
C TYR A 294 -12.77 -20.51 0.52
N ALA A 295 -12.70 -20.18 1.82
CA ALA A 295 -11.55 -19.44 2.30
C ALA A 295 -10.26 -20.24 2.06
N LEU A 296 -9.20 -19.51 1.77
CA LEU A 296 -7.88 -20.01 1.42
C LEU A 296 -7.03 -20.18 2.69
N GLY A 297 -5.85 -20.79 2.52
CA GLY A 297 -4.77 -20.74 3.49
C GLY A 297 -5.03 -21.37 4.86
N ASP A 298 -4.10 -21.09 5.78
CA ASP A 298 -4.02 -21.75 7.10
C ASP A 298 -5.15 -21.27 8.03
N SER A 299 -5.67 -20.05 7.83
CA SER A 299 -6.73 -19.50 8.68
C SER A 299 -8.08 -20.19 8.49
N TYR A 300 -8.39 -20.69 7.29
CA TYR A 300 -9.55 -21.52 7.03
C TYR A 300 -9.51 -22.84 7.82
N ALA A 301 -8.35 -23.49 7.88
CA ALA A 301 -8.18 -24.77 8.57
C ALA A 301 -8.37 -24.66 10.10
N SER A 302 -8.16 -23.47 10.67
CA SER A 302 -8.33 -23.21 12.11
C SER A 302 -9.77 -22.94 12.55
N ASN A 303 -10.69 -22.71 11.60
CA ASN A 303 -12.11 -22.41 11.84
C ASN A 303 -13.04 -23.62 11.60
N GLN A 304 -12.50 -24.81 11.35
CA GLN A 304 -13.23 -26.09 11.34
C GLN A 304 -12.99 -26.86 12.64
#